data_AF-A0A2N5KRX1-F1
#
_entry.id   AF-A0A2N5KRX1-F1
#
_cell.length_a   1.000
_cell.length_b   1.000
_cell.length_c   1.000
_cell.angle_alpha   90.00
_cell.angle_beta   90.00
_cell.angle_gamma   90.00
#
_symmetry.space_group_name_H-M   'P 1'
#
loop_
_entity.id
_entity.type
_entity.pdbx_description
1 polymer ?
#
loop_
_entity_poly.entity_id
_entity_poly.type
_entity_poly.pdbx_seq_one_letter_code
_entity_poly.pdbx_strand_id
1 'polypeptide(L)' 'GVSGRESIEFPWDAALFAAIDLQFSFSSSYTSWDAALSLMRSGAVETEPLTTVFPLENWDEAFEAVERRKVVKALLTP' A
#
# COMPACT_ATOMS: atom_id res chain seq x y z
N GLY A 1 -3.91 8.15 15.89
CA GLY A 1 -3.05 8.30 14.69
C GLY A 1 -3.54 7.41 13.56
N VAL A 2 -2.73 7.12 12.54
CA VAL A 2 -3.06 6.28 11.35
C VAL A 2 -3.72 4.94 11.72
N SER A 3 -3.38 4.37 12.89
CA SER A 3 -3.95 3.13 13.42
C SER A 3 -5.37 3.25 14.01
N GLY A 4 -5.88 4.47 14.22
CA GLY A 4 -7.16 4.73 14.90
C GLY A 4 -7.18 4.40 16.40
N ARG A 5 -6.06 3.97 17.01
CA ARG A 5 -5.96 3.58 18.42
C ARG A 5 -5.12 4.57 19.23
N GLU A 6 -5.38 4.66 20.53
CA GLU A 6 -4.60 5.46 21.49
C GLU A 6 -3.23 4.83 21.78
N SER A 7 -3.19 3.51 21.97
CA SER A 7 -1.98 2.73 22.19
C SER A 7 -1.97 1.44 21.36
N ILE A 8 -0.78 0.88 21.17
CA ILE A 8 -0.56 -0.43 20.56
C ILE A 8 0.39 -1.20 21.49
N GLU A 9 -0.05 -2.35 21.97
CA GLU A 9 0.80 -3.24 22.78
C GLU A 9 1.85 -3.90 21.89
N PHE A 10 3.09 -3.94 22.38
CA PHE A 10 4.23 -4.55 21.68
C PHE A 10 5.17 -5.20 22.69
N PRO A 11 5.71 -6.42 22.42
CA PRO A 11 6.57 -7.14 23.36
C PRO A 11 8.02 -6.61 23.33
N TRP A 12 8.25 -5.46 23.95
CA TRP A 12 9.54 -4.74 23.92
C TRP A 12 10.72 -5.57 24.43
N ASP A 13 10.56 -6.31 25.53
CA ASP A 13 11.65 -7.11 26.09
C ASP A 13 12.09 -8.23 25.15
N ALA A 14 11.12 -8.92 24.53
CA ALA A 14 11.42 -9.98 23.56
C ALA A 14 12.14 -9.42 22.32
N ALA A 15 11.69 -8.26 21.82
CA ALA A 15 12.34 -7.58 20.69
C ALA A 15 13.76 -7.13 21.04
N LEU A 16 13.99 -6.65 22.26
CA LEU A 16 15.31 -6.28 22.76
C LEU A 16 16.24 -7.49 22.79
N PHE A 17 15.81 -8.60 23.40
CA PHE A 17 16.64 -9.82 23.48
C PHE A 17 16.90 -10.47 22.12
N ALA A 18 16.01 -10.27 21.16
CA ALA A 18 16.18 -10.71 19.78
C ALA A 18 16.92 -9.67 18.90
N ALA A 19 17.34 -8.52 19.46
CA ALA A 19 17.99 -7.43 18.75
C ALA A 19 17.24 -7.00 17.48
N ILE A 20 15.91 -6.84 17.59
CA ILE A 20 15.05 -6.46 16.46
C ILE A 20 15.18 -4.97 16.14
N ASP A 21 15.34 -4.65 14.86
CA ASP A 21 15.23 -3.28 14.34
C ASP A 21 13.75 -2.92 14.08
N LEU A 22 13.31 -1.79 14.64
CA LEU A 22 11.99 -1.22 14.37
C LEU A 22 12.13 0.03 13.49
N GLN A 23 11.67 -0.07 12.25
CA GLN A 23 11.70 1.03 11.29
C GLN A 23 10.29 1.52 10.99
N PHE A 24 10.09 2.84 11.08
CA PHE A 24 8.83 3.49 10.73
C PHE A 24 8.96 4.10 9.33
N SER A 25 7.94 3.89 8.50
CA SER A 25 7.87 4.48 7.17
C SER A 25 6.54 5.22 7.01
N PHE A 26 6.60 6.43 6.48
CA PHE A 26 5.42 7.23 6.19
C PHE A 26 5.57 7.86 4.81
N SER A 27 4.65 7.50 3.91
CA SER A 27 4.67 7.94 2.51
C SER A 27 5.93 7.46 1.76
N SER A 28 6.33 8.20 0.72
CA SER A 28 7.46 7.86 -0.15
C SER A 28 8.35 9.09 -0.35
N SER A 29 9.66 8.86 -0.49
CA SER A 29 10.59 9.91 -0.88
C SER A 29 10.60 10.08 -2.40
N TYR A 30 11.18 11.18 -2.89
CA TYR A 30 11.46 11.37 -4.31
C TYR A 30 12.28 10.20 -4.89
N THR A 31 13.33 9.78 -4.18
CA THR A 31 14.21 8.68 -4.63
C THR A 31 13.50 7.33 -4.74
N SER A 32 12.43 7.11 -3.97
CA SER A 32 11.61 5.89 -4.10
C SER A 32 10.88 5.81 -5.45
N TRP A 33 10.52 6.95 -6.06
CA TRP A 33 9.84 6.96 -7.36
C TRP A 33 10.76 6.49 -8.47
N ASP A 34 11.99 6.99 -8.53
CA ASP A 34 12.98 6.58 -9.54
C ASP A 34 13.27 5.07 -9.45
N ALA A 35 13.36 4.54 -8.23
CA ALA A 35 13.52 3.10 -8.00
C ALA A 35 12.30 2.30 -8.46
N ALA A 36 11.08 2.73 -8.09
CA ALA A 36 9.85 2.05 -8.47
C ALA A 36 9.64 2.02 -9.99
N LEU A 37 9.86 3.14 -10.67
CA LEU A 37 9.78 3.23 -12.13
C LEU A 37 10.83 2.36 -12.82
N SER A 38 12.04 2.28 -12.26
CA SER A 38 13.09 1.41 -12.78
C SER A 38 12.73 -0.07 -12.68
N LEU A 39 12.12 -0.49 -11.56
CA LEU A 39 11.62 -1.86 -11.37
C LEU A 39 10.47 -2.22 -12.30
N MET A 40 9.54 -1.28 -12.52
CA MET A 40 8.46 -1.45 -13.48
C MET A 40 9.01 -1.55 -14.91
N ARG A 41 9.94 -0.66 -15.29
CA ARG A 41 10.54 -0.65 -16.63
C ARG A 41 11.31 -1.92 -16.95
N SER A 42 11.98 -2.52 -15.96
CA SER A 42 12.71 -3.77 -16.16
C SER A 42 11.81 -5.02 -16.17
N GLY A 43 10.52 -4.87 -15.86
CA GLY A 43 9.61 -6.01 -15.67
C GLY A 43 9.85 -6.77 -14.36
N ALA A 44 10.73 -6.28 -13.48
CA ALA A 44 10.93 -6.90 -12.17
C ALA A 44 9.70 -6.76 -11.26
N VAL A 45 8.84 -5.78 -11.53
CA VAL A 45 7.56 -5.59 -10.86
C VAL A 45 6.49 -5.31 -11.92
N GLU A 46 5.52 -6.21 -12.03
CA GLU A 46 4.33 -6.05 -12.87
C GLU A 46 3.15 -5.61 -12.01
N THR A 47 2.64 -4.40 -12.23
CA THR A 47 1.56 -3.83 -11.42
C THR A 47 0.16 -4.05 -12.00
N GLU A 48 0.06 -4.31 -13.30
CA GLU A 48 -1.20 -4.52 -14.01
C GLU A 48 -2.11 -5.58 -13.36
N PRO A 49 -1.61 -6.76 -12.93
CA PRO A 49 -2.46 -7.79 -12.29
C PRO A 49 -3.09 -7.37 -10.96
N LEU A 50 -2.59 -6.30 -10.32
CA LEU A 50 -3.14 -5.77 -9.06
C LEU A 50 -4.33 -4.83 -9.31
N THR A 51 -4.59 -4.46 -10.56
CA THR A 51 -5.53 -3.39 -10.88
C THR A 51 -6.85 -3.93 -11.41
N THR A 52 -7.93 -3.24 -11.06
CA THR A 52 -9.26 -3.45 -11.65
C THR A 52 -9.75 -2.10 -12.15
N VAL A 53 -10.06 -2.03 -13.44
CA VAL A 53 -10.43 -0.79 -14.13
C VAL A 53 -11.94 -0.59 -14.07
N PHE A 54 -12.35 0.61 -13.71
CA PHE A 54 -13.73 1.08 -13.71
C PHE A 54 -13.82 2.35 -14.56
N PRO A 55 -14.89 2.54 -15.34
CA PRO A 55 -15.22 3.84 -15.92
C PRO A 55 -15.40 4.90 -14.83
N LEU A 56 -15.08 6.16 -15.14
CA LEU A 56 -15.23 7.27 -14.20
C LEU A 56 -16.68 7.47 -13.77
N GLU A 57 -17.65 7.15 -14.63
CA GLU A 57 -19.08 7.19 -14.33
C GLU A 57 -19.47 6.23 -13.20
N ASN A 58 -18.74 5.12 -13.06
CA ASN A 58 -18.95 4.07 -12.07
C ASN A 58 -17.97 4.20 -10.89
N TRP A 59 -17.59 5.43 -10.54
CA TRP A 59 -16.66 5.66 -9.44
C TRP A 59 -17.18 5.07 -8.12
N ASP A 60 -18.47 5.20 -7.84
CA ASP A 60 -19.12 4.71 -6.62
C ASP A 60 -18.99 3.19 -6.47
N GLU A 61 -19.22 2.45 -7.56
CA GLU A 61 -18.97 0.99 -7.61
C GLU A 61 -17.51 0.65 -7.32
N ALA A 62 -16.57 1.43 -7.86
CA ALA A 62 -15.14 1.23 -7.64
C ALA A 62 -14.75 1.41 -6.17
N PHE A 63 -15.27 2.44 -5.52
CA PHE A 63 -15.06 2.68 -4.08
C PHE A 63 -15.70 1.59 -3.23
N GLU A 64 -16.93 1.17 -3.55
CA GLU A 64 -17.61 0.09 -2.84
C GLU A 64 -16.86 -1.25 -2.98
N ALA A 65 -16.29 -1.52 -4.16
CA ALA A 65 -15.47 -2.70 -4.40
C ALA A 65 -14.19 -2.70 -3.54
N VAL A 66 -13.53 -1.55 -3.37
CA VAL A 66 -12.36 -1.41 -2.48
C VAL A 66 -12.78 -1.58 -1.01
N GLU A 67 -13.86 -0.94 -0.56
CA GLU A 67 -14.34 -1.03 0.81
C GLU A 67 -14.72 -2.47 1.20
N ARG A 68 -15.41 -3.18 0.29
CA ARG A 68 -15.77 -4.59 0.44
C ARG A 68 -14.61 -5.55 0.18
N ARG A 69 -13.41 -5.05 -0.08
CA ARG A 69 -12.19 -5.83 -0.36
C ARG A 69 -12.36 -6.83 -1.50
N LYS A 70 -13.16 -6.47 -2.51
CA LYS A 70 -13.38 -7.26 -3.73
C LYS A 70 -12.29 -7.06 -4.77
N VAL A 71 -11.57 -5.94 -4.71
CA VAL A 71 -10.46 -5.60 -5.60
C VAL A 71 -9.25 -5.14 -4.77
N VAL A 72 -8.04 -5.31 -5.33
CA VAL A 72 -6.78 -4.88 -4.69
C VAL A 72 -6.56 -3.37 -4.90
N LYS A 73 -6.58 -2.92 -6.15
CA LYS A 73 -6.46 -1.50 -6.52
C LYS A 73 -7.47 -1.15 -7.61
N ALA A 74 -8.42 -0.27 -7.30
CA ALA A 74 -9.29 0.31 -8.31
C ALA A 74 -8.56 1.40 -9.11
N LEU A 75 -8.71 1.38 -10.44
CA LEU A 75 -8.30 2.44 -11.35
C LEU A 75 -9.54 3.02 -12.02
N LEU A 76 -9.65 4.35 -12.04
CA LEU A 76 -10.70 5.06 -12.77
C LEU A 76 -10.16 5.53 -14.10
N THR A 77 -10.82 5.14 -15.19
CA THR A 77 -10.52 5.65 -16.54
C THR A 77 -11.55 6.70 -16.94
N PRO A 78 -11.12 7.84 -17.53
CA PRO A 78 -12.02 8.88 -18.01
C PRO A 78 -13.04 8.40 -19.03
#